data_AF-A0A2U8FBH2-F1
#
_entry.id   AF-A0A2U8FBH2-F1
#
_cell.length_a   1.000
_cell.length_b   1.000
_cell.length_c   1.000
_cell.angle_alpha   90.00
_cell.angle_beta   90.00
_cell.angle_gamma   90.00
#
_symmetry.space_group_name_H-M   'P 1'
#
loop_
_entity.id
_entity.type
_entity.pdbx_description
1 polymer ?
#
loop_
_entity_poly.entity_id
_entity_poly.type
_entity_poly.pdbx_seq_one_letter_code
_entity_poly.pdbx_strand_id
1 'polypeptide(L)' 'MKDKKARKDFTCLTRQMSKKGVKLRTWCKSKGLSDTDCFIIYDMSAGKIKGIRGRAKELRQLLEKEGFKVA' A
#
# COMPACT_ATOMS: atom_id res chain seq x y z
N MET A 1 -4.67 -20.23 -26.37
CA MET A 1 -3.96 -20.27 -25.07
C MET A 1 -2.57 -19.69 -25.22
N LYS A 2 -2.35 -18.42 -24.86
CA LYS A 2 -1.02 -17.89 -24.49
C LYS A 2 -1.23 -16.73 -23.51
N ASP A 3 -1.68 -17.07 -22.30
CA ASP A 3 -1.63 -16.20 -21.13
C ASP A 3 -0.18 -15.79 -20.88
N LYS A 4 0.19 -14.61 -21.40
CA LYS A 4 1.49 -14.01 -21.24
C LYS A 4 1.70 -13.69 -19.75
N LYS A 5 2.31 -14.63 -19.04
CA LYS A 5 3.22 -14.45 -17.88
C LYS A 5 2.93 -13.16 -17.09
N ALA A 6 1.97 -13.25 -16.18
CA ALA A 6 1.65 -12.19 -15.22
C ALA A 6 2.95 -11.69 -14.57
N ARG A 7 3.33 -10.45 -14.87
CA ARG A 7 4.44 -9.77 -14.20
C ARG A 7 4.08 -9.67 -12.72
N LYS A 8 4.84 -10.41 -11.91
CA LYS A 8 4.92 -10.40 -10.45
C LYS A 8 4.58 -9.01 -9.85
N ASP A 9 3.40 -8.92 -9.25
CA ASP A 9 3.12 -8.23 -7.99
C ASP A 9 3.31 -6.71 -7.83
N PHE A 10 2.76 -5.90 -8.73
CA PHE A 10 2.37 -4.51 -8.42
C PHE A 10 1.07 -4.41 -7.56
N THR A 11 0.60 -5.50 -6.96
CA THR A 11 -0.84 -5.84 -7.04
C THR A 11 -1.73 -5.69 -5.81
N CYS A 12 -1.25 -5.45 -4.60
CA CYS A 12 -2.21 -5.35 -3.48
C CYS A 12 -2.72 -3.93 -3.27
N LEU A 13 -1.91 -2.99 -2.77
CA LEU A 13 -2.42 -1.70 -2.30
C LEU A 13 -2.59 -0.66 -3.41
N THR A 14 -1.57 -0.45 -4.24
CA THR A 14 -1.57 0.58 -5.29
C THR A 14 -2.69 0.35 -6.31
N ARG A 15 -3.00 -0.92 -6.62
CA ARG A 15 -4.13 -1.31 -7.47
C ARG A 15 -5.48 -1.03 -6.80
N GLN A 16 -5.62 -1.31 -5.50
CA GLN A 16 -6.84 -0.99 -4.74
C GLN A 16 -7.06 0.53 -4.72
N MET A 17 -6.02 1.31 -4.47
CA MET A 17 -6.08 2.78 -4.49
C MET A 17 -6.40 3.31 -5.89
N SER A 18 -5.77 2.76 -6.92
CA SER A 18 -6.03 3.17 -8.31
C SER A 18 -7.46 2.88 -8.75
N LYS A 19 -8.07 1.77 -8.30
CA LYS A 19 -9.49 1.49 -8.54
C LYS A 19 -10.42 2.54 -7.92
N LYS A 20 -10.00 3.16 -6.82
CA LYS A 20 -10.71 4.29 -6.19
C LYS A 20 -10.28 5.65 -6.76
N GLY A 21 -9.47 5.69 -7.82
CA GLY A 21 -8.96 6.92 -8.43
C GLY A 21 -7.85 7.62 -7.65
N VAL A 22 -7.23 6.94 -6.69
CA VAL A 22 -6.24 7.52 -5.77
C VAL A 22 -4.85 6.94 -6.04
N LYS A 23 -3.82 7.80 -6.02
CA LYS A 23 -2.41 7.39 -6.03
C LYS A 23 -1.88 7.33 -4.60
N LEU A 24 -1.05 6.33 -4.29
CA LEU A 24 -0.46 6.14 -2.95
C LEU A 24 0.20 7.43 -2.40
N ARG A 25 1.01 8.10 -3.22
CA ARG A 25 1.70 9.33 -2.81
C ARG A 25 0.74 10.48 -2.52
N THR A 26 -0.34 10.60 -3.29
CA THR A 26 -1.38 11.61 -3.07
C THR A 26 -2.17 11.32 -1.79
N TRP A 27 -2.51 10.05 -1.58
CA TRP A 27 -3.17 9.59 -0.35
C TRP A 27 -2.33 9.92 0.89
N CYS A 28 -1.05 9.55 0.85
CA CYS A 28 -0.07 9.88 1.87
C CYS A 28 -0.07 11.37 2.26
N LYS A 29 0.04 12.25 1.25
CA LYS A 29 0.00 13.71 1.46
C LYS A 29 -1.31 14.17 2.05
N SER A 30 -2.44 13.62 1.58
CA SER A 30 -3.77 13.92 2.13
C SER A 30 -3.92 13.51 3.60
N LYS A 31 -3.12 12.57 4.08
CA LYS A 31 -3.10 12.13 5.48
C LYS A 31 -2.03 12.83 6.32
N GLY A 32 -1.28 13.76 5.75
CA GLY A 32 -0.16 14.43 6.42
C GLY A 32 0.97 13.48 6.80
N LEU A 33 1.12 12.36 6.08
CA LEU A 33 2.18 11.39 6.34
C LEU A 33 3.52 11.91 5.83
N SER A 34 4.59 11.56 6.55
CA SER A 34 5.96 11.85 6.12
C SER A 34 6.35 10.98 4.92
N ASP A 35 7.38 11.39 4.18
CA ASP A 35 7.90 10.56 3.08
C ASP A 35 8.37 9.18 3.60
N THR A 36 8.95 9.14 4.80
CA THR A 36 9.33 7.88 5.47
C THR A 36 8.14 6.95 5.69
N ASP A 37 7.01 7.48 6.14
CA ASP A 37 5.78 6.70 6.32
C ASP A 37 5.27 6.15 4.98
N CYS A 38 5.38 6.94 3.91
CA CYS A 38 5.02 6.50 2.57
C CYS A 38 5.92 5.38 2.05
N PHE A 39 7.22 5.42 2.36
CA PHE A 39 8.13 4.32 2.06
C PHE A 39 7.77 3.05 2.85
N ILE A 40 7.41 3.17 4.12
CA ILE A 40 6.94 2.04 4.93
C ILE A 40 5.68 1.44 4.29
N ILE A 41 4.71 2.24 3.88
CA ILE A 41 3.50 1.74 3.21
C ILE A 41 3.83 1.09 1.87
N TYR A 42 4.76 1.64 1.11
CA TYR A 42 5.22 1.06 -0.14
C TYR A 42 5.87 -0.31 0.09
N ASP A 43 6.75 -0.43 1.09
CA ASP A 43 7.39 -1.70 1.44
C ASP A 43 6.40 -2.72 2.02
N MET A 44 5.35 -2.28 2.73
CA MET A 44 4.21 -3.14 3.13
C MET A 44 3.44 -3.63 1.91
N SER A 45 3.14 -2.74 0.95
CA SER A 45 2.47 -3.11 -0.28
C SER A 45 3.29 -4.10 -1.12
N ALA A 46 4.62 -4.03 -1.03
CA ALA A 46 5.54 -4.94 -1.69
C ALA A 46 5.77 -6.24 -0.89
N GLY A 47 5.16 -6.39 0.29
CA GLY A 47 5.32 -7.56 1.16
C GLY A 47 6.69 -7.68 1.83
N LYS A 48 7.55 -6.64 1.76
CA LYS A 48 8.87 -6.65 2.42
C LYS A 48 8.74 -6.54 3.94
N ILE A 49 7.70 -5.84 4.40
CA ILE A 49 7.39 -5.69 5.82
C ILE A 49 5.91 -6.00 6.07
N LYS A 50 5.61 -6.72 7.14
CA LYS A 50 4.24 -7.18 7.45
C LYS A 50 3.38 -6.16 8.20
N GLY A 51 3.97 -5.06 8.69
CA GLY A 51 3.25 -4.05 9.46
C GLY A 51 2.73 -4.54 10.82
N ILE A 52 3.47 -5.42 11.51
CA ILE A 52 2.99 -6.06 12.76
C ILE A 52 3.26 -5.19 14.01
N ARG A 53 4.29 -4.32 13.98
CA ARG A 53 4.75 -3.54 15.15
C ARG A 53 5.23 -2.14 14.76
N GLY A 54 5.27 -1.25 15.77
CA GLY A 54 5.74 0.13 15.64
C GLY A 54 4.93 0.95 14.64
N ARG A 55 5.60 1.91 13.98
CA ARG A 55 4.98 2.81 13.00
C ARG A 55 4.26 2.08 11.86
N ALA A 56 4.81 0.96 11.40
CA ALA A 56 4.20 0.16 10.34
C ALA A 56 2.83 -0.43 10.74
N LYS A 57 2.62 -0.74 12.04
CA LYS A 57 1.32 -1.19 12.55
C LYS A 57 0.27 -0.09 12.49
N GLU A 58 0.63 1.13 12.89
CA GLU A 58 -0.25 2.29 12.83
C GLU A 58 -0.68 2.59 11.39
N LEU A 59 0.28 2.56 10.46
CA LEU A 59 0.01 2.80 9.04
C LEU A 59 -0.86 1.70 8.43
N ARG A 60 -0.67 0.45 8.83
CA ARG A 60 -1.53 -0.67 8.42
C ARG A 60 -2.98 -0.48 8.92
N GLN A 61 -3.15 -0.11 10.19
CA GLN A 61 -4.48 0.16 10.75
C GLN A 61 -5.17 1.33 10.05
N LEU A 62 -4.41 2.39 9.71
CA LEU A 62 -4.92 3.53 8.95
C LEU A 62 -5.42 3.10 7.57
N LEU A 63 -4.67 2.24 6.87
CA LEU A 63 -5.07 1.68 5.58
C LEU A 63 -6.32 0.81 5.70
N GLU A 64 -6.37 -0.09 6.69
CA GLU A 64 -7.51 -0.97 6.92
C GLU A 64 -8.79 -0.18 7.25
N LYS A 65 -8.68 0.92 8.02
CA LYS A 65 -9.79 1.83 8.33
C LYS A 65 -10.39 2.49 7.08
N GLU A 66 -9.58 2.71 6.05
CA GLU A 66 -10.04 3.27 4.76
C GLU A 66 -10.42 2.18 3.74
N GLY A 67 -10.46 0.92 4.18
CA GLY A 67 -10.82 -0.22 3.36
C GLY A 67 -9.73 -0.57 2.35
N PHE A 68 -8.47 -0.36 2.70
CA PHE A 68 -7.32 -0.81 1.94
C PHE A 68 -6.63 -1.97 2.65
N LYS A 69 -6.33 -3.04 1.91
CA LYS A 69 -5.59 -4.20 2.41
C LYS A 69 -4.15 -4.20 1.91
N VAL A 70 -3.22 -4.58 2.77
CA VAL A 70 -1.79 -4.78 2.45
C VAL A 70 -1.41 -6.25 2.59
N ALA A 71 -0.27 -6.63 2.02
CA ALA A 71 0.22 -8.01 1.95
C ALA A 71 0.75 -8.54 3.30
#